data_AF-A0A7V9LUN6-F1
#
_entry.id   AF-A0A7V9LUN6-F1
#
_cell.length_a   1.000
_cell.length_b   1.000
_cell.length_c   1.000
_cell.angle_alpha   90.00
_cell.angle_beta   90.00
_cell.angle_gamma   90.00
#
_symmetry.space_group_name_H-M   'P 1'
#
loop_
_entity.id
_entity.type
_entity.pdbx_description
1 polymer ?
#
loop_
_entity_poly.entity_id
_entity_poly.type
_entity_poly.pdbx_seq_one_letter_code
_entity_poly.pdbx_strand_id
1 'polypeptide(L)'
;MTTSAFGNVESRSKLTSTGQVSTPTGNSVGGATRVTSAPRVASSSTLERATLILDTAEQIDSALAGREVKKLPTLRGRTVVNLFFEDSTRTRISFELAAKRLSAD
;
A
#
# COMPACT_ATOMS: atom_id res chain seq x y z
N MET A 1 -62.05 -31.97 -11.00
CA MET A 1 -61.88 -31.05 -12.14
C MET A 1 -60.39 -30.71 -12.17
N THR A 2 -59.50 -31.51 -12.76
CA THR A 2 -59.27 -31.71 -14.23
C THR A 2 -59.13 -30.33 -14.89
N THR A 3 -57.99 -29.90 -15.42
CA THR A 3 -57.22 -30.38 -16.59
C THR A 3 -55.92 -29.53 -16.66
N SER A 4 -54.73 -30.10 -16.90
CA SER A 4 -54.00 -30.15 -18.19
C SER A 4 -53.83 -28.76 -18.86
N ALA A 5 -52.76 -28.35 -19.52
CA ALA A 5 -51.51 -28.92 -20.01
C ALA A 5 -50.85 -27.80 -20.87
N PHE A 6 -49.76 -28.14 -21.57
CA PHE A 6 -49.13 -27.38 -22.67
C PHE A 6 -48.20 -26.24 -22.24
N GLY A 7 -46.98 -26.10 -22.76
CA GLY A 7 -46.33 -26.82 -23.84
C GLY A 7 -44.88 -26.34 -24.00
N ASN A 8 -44.05 -27.29 -24.39
CA ASN A 8 -42.65 -27.21 -24.80
C ASN A 8 -42.48 -26.49 -26.15
N VAL A 9 -41.41 -25.69 -26.31
CA VAL A 9 -40.64 -25.45 -27.57
C VAL A 9 -39.25 -24.95 -27.13
N GLU A 10 -38.13 -25.68 -27.28
CA GLU A 10 -37.21 -25.72 -28.45
C GLU A 10 -36.82 -24.33 -29.00
N SER A 11 -35.63 -24.02 -29.53
CA SER A 11 -34.44 -24.78 -29.90
C SER A 11 -33.32 -23.78 -30.26
N ARG A 12 -32.07 -24.18 -30.02
CA ARG A 12 -30.86 -23.97 -30.84
C ARG A 12 -30.41 -22.58 -31.33
N SER A 13 -29.15 -22.32 -30.97
CA SER A 13 -28.03 -21.83 -31.81
C SER A 13 -28.04 -20.35 -32.22
N LYS A 14 -26.91 -19.64 -31.98
CA LYS A 14 -25.89 -19.36 -33.01
C LYS A 14 -24.57 -18.95 -32.35
N LEU A 15 -23.51 -19.64 -32.79
CA LEU A 15 -22.11 -19.24 -32.72
C LEU A 15 -21.90 -18.10 -33.73
N THR A 16 -21.30 -16.97 -33.32
CA THR A 16 -20.37 -16.13 -34.11
C THR A 16 -20.09 -14.79 -33.40
N SER A 17 -18.84 -14.54 -32.98
CA SER A 17 -18.04 -13.42 -33.49
C SER A 17 -16.63 -13.43 -32.87
N THR A 18 -15.68 -13.84 -33.71
CA THR A 18 -14.22 -13.71 -33.70
C THR A 18 -13.65 -12.45 -33.05
N GLY A 19 -12.55 -12.58 -32.30
CA GLY A 19 -11.70 -11.45 -31.92
C GLY A 19 -10.49 -11.79 -31.04
N GLN A 20 -9.39 -12.18 -31.69
CA GLN A 20 -7.99 -12.09 -31.23
C GLN A 20 -7.41 -13.24 -30.37
N VAL A 21 -6.70 -14.12 -31.08
CA VAL A 21 -5.55 -14.88 -30.60
C VAL A 21 -4.39 -13.88 -30.47
N SER A 22 -3.95 -13.58 -29.24
CA SER A 22 -2.64 -12.97 -29.03
C SER A 22 -1.59 -14.08 -29.03
N THR A 23 -0.67 -14.01 -29.99
CA THR A 23 0.56 -14.81 -30.01
C THR A 23 1.40 -14.51 -28.75
N PRO A 24 1.99 -15.52 -28.09
CA PRO A 24 2.94 -15.29 -27.02
C PRO A 24 4.28 -14.82 -27.61
N THR A 25 4.40 -13.53 -27.88
CA THR A 25 5.71 -12.88 -28.07
C THR A 25 6.17 -12.35 -26.73
N GLY A 26 6.77 -13.23 -25.93
CA GLY A 26 7.39 -12.89 -24.66
C GLY A 26 8.26 -14.06 -24.22
N ASN A 27 9.56 -13.82 -24.12
CA ASN A 27 10.56 -14.82 -23.77
C ASN A 27 10.13 -15.57 -22.49
N SER A 28 10.01 -16.89 -22.59
CA SER A 28 9.80 -17.76 -21.44
C SER A 28 11.04 -17.73 -20.57
N VAL A 29 11.09 -16.79 -19.63
CA VAL A 29 12.03 -16.86 -18.50
C VAL A 29 11.49 -17.92 -17.55
N GLY A 30 12.05 -19.11 -17.66
CA GLY A 30 11.73 -20.24 -16.81
C GLY A 30 11.88 -19.89 -15.33
N GLY A 31 10.86 -20.25 -14.56
CA GLY A 31 11.03 -20.74 -13.19
C GLY A 31 11.42 -19.71 -12.14
N ALA A 32 10.50 -18.81 -11.76
CA ALA A 32 10.49 -18.25 -10.41
C ALA A 32 9.10 -17.67 -10.03
N THR A 33 8.02 -18.46 -10.14
CA THR A 33 6.75 -18.09 -9.49
C THR A 33 6.85 -18.40 -7.99
N ARG A 34 7.74 -17.70 -7.27
CA ARG A 34 7.77 -17.80 -5.81
C ARG A 34 6.54 -17.07 -5.30
N VAL A 35 5.48 -17.83 -5.03
CA VAL A 35 4.33 -17.34 -4.26
C VAL A 35 4.85 -17.09 -2.85
N THR A 36 5.34 -15.89 -2.59
CA THR A 36 5.60 -15.47 -1.21
C THR A 36 4.23 -15.23 -0.59
N SER A 37 3.86 -16.02 0.40
CA SER A 37 2.69 -15.72 1.23
C SER A 37 2.77 -14.26 1.65
N ALA A 38 1.67 -13.52 1.50
CA ALA A 38 1.59 -12.14 1.96
C ALA A 38 2.05 -12.08 3.44
N PRO A 39 2.80 -11.04 3.83
CA PRO A 39 3.33 -10.93 5.19
C PRO A 39 2.19 -11.09 6.20
N ARG A 40 2.30 -12.11 7.06
CA ARG A 40 1.32 -12.31 8.13
C ARG A 40 1.50 -11.20 9.16
N VAL A 41 0.45 -10.42 9.36
CA VAL A 41 0.43 -9.40 10.40
C VAL A 41 0.28 -10.10 11.75
N ALA A 42 1.16 -9.77 12.70
CA ALA A 42 1.27 -10.48 13.98
C ALA A 42 -0.03 -10.44 14.81
N SER A 43 -0.79 -9.35 14.73
CA SER A 43 -2.14 -9.21 15.33
C SER A 43 -2.90 -8.04 14.68
N SER A 44 -4.24 -7.99 14.80
CA SER A 44 -5.03 -6.82 14.32
C SER A 44 -4.55 -5.51 14.96
N SER A 45 -4.22 -5.52 16.26
CA SER A 45 -3.70 -4.34 16.95
C SER A 45 -2.34 -3.86 16.41
N THR A 46 -1.51 -4.78 15.90
CA THR A 46 -0.23 -4.42 15.25
C THR A 46 -0.47 -3.76 13.90
N LEU A 47 -1.42 -4.29 13.12
CA LEU A 47 -1.85 -3.67 11.86
C LEU A 47 -2.32 -2.24 12.10
N GLU A 48 -3.25 -2.05 13.03
CA GLU A 48 -3.85 -0.75 13.33
C GLU A 48 -2.79 0.29 13.74
N ARG A 49 -1.83 -0.10 14.59
CA ARG A 49 -0.72 0.79 14.98
C ARG A 49 0.19 1.14 13.80
N ALA A 50 0.50 0.17 12.94
CA ALA A 50 1.32 0.41 11.76
C ALA A 50 0.62 1.37 10.80
N THR A 51 -0.66 1.15 10.52
CA THR A 51 -1.49 2.06 9.71
C THR A 51 -1.53 3.45 10.32
N LEU A 52 -1.77 3.57 11.63
CA LEU A 52 -1.78 4.86 12.32
C LEU A 52 -0.45 5.63 12.16
N ILE A 53 0.69 4.93 12.23
CA ILE A 53 2.01 5.56 12.02
C ILE A 53 2.13 6.10 10.59
N LEU A 54 1.68 5.33 9.59
CA LEU A 54 1.73 5.73 8.18
C LEU A 54 0.81 6.91 7.89
N ASP A 55 -0.44 6.86 8.38
CA ASP A 55 -1.40 7.96 8.23
C ASP A 55 -0.89 9.24 8.90
N THR A 56 -0.29 9.12 10.09
CA THR A 56 0.32 10.26 10.80
C THR A 56 1.48 10.84 10.00
N ALA A 57 2.31 10.00 9.37
CA ALA A 57 3.42 10.46 8.54
C ALA A 57 2.92 11.27 7.33
N GLU A 58 1.85 10.80 6.65
CA GLU A 58 1.23 11.51 5.53
C GLU A 58 0.62 12.85 5.96
N GLN A 59 -0.03 12.90 7.13
CA GLN A 59 -0.56 14.14 7.70
C GLN A 59 0.54 15.16 8.00
N ILE A 60 1.67 14.71 8.59
CA ILE A 60 2.82 15.59 8.87
C ILE A 60 3.42 16.14 7.57
N ASP A 61 3.58 15.29 6.56
CA ASP A 61 4.12 15.72 5.26
C ASP A 61 3.18 16.74 4.59
N SER A 62 1.88 16.45 4.58
CA SER A 62 0.84 17.36 4.07
C SER A 62 0.80 18.70 4.82
N ALA A 63 0.98 18.68 6.14
CA ALA A 63 1.00 19.90 6.97
C ALA A 63 2.25 20.76 6.71
N LEU A 64 3.34 20.15 6.26
CA LEU A 64 4.58 20.81 5.84
C LEU A 64 4.54 21.27 4.38
N ALA A 65 3.71 20.64 3.54
CA ALA A 65 3.53 21.02 2.15
C ALA A 65 3.02 22.46 2.04
N GLY A 66 3.56 23.21 1.08
CA GLY A 66 3.18 24.61 0.83
C GLY A 66 3.73 25.64 1.82
N ARG A 67 4.41 25.24 2.90
CA ARG A 67 5.10 26.19 3.79
C ARG A 67 6.46 26.58 3.22
N GLU A 68 6.77 27.88 3.26
CA GLU A 68 8.12 28.38 2.98
C GLU A 68 9.13 27.82 3.99
N VAL A 69 8.72 27.74 5.26
CA VAL A 69 9.49 27.11 6.33
C VAL A 69 8.86 25.78 6.73
N LYS A 70 9.55 24.67 6.41
CA LYS A 70 9.12 23.31 6.75
C LYS A 70 9.32 22.97 8.24
N LYS A 71 8.63 23.71 9.11
CA LYS A 71 8.63 23.48 10.57
C LYS A 71 7.21 23.47 11.15
N LEU A 72 6.99 22.55 12.09
CA LEU A 72 5.81 22.44 12.94
C LEU A 72 6.24 22.61 14.40
N PRO A 73 5.43 23.26 15.26
CA PRO A 73 5.78 23.47 16.67
C PRO A 73 5.54 22.25 17.56
N THR A 74 5.33 21.06 16.98
CA THR A 74 4.85 19.85 17.68
C THR A 74 5.74 19.39 18.83
N LEU A 75 7.06 19.49 18.68
CA LEU A 75 8.04 19.08 19.70
C LEU A 75 8.82 20.28 20.27
N ARG A 76 8.27 21.50 20.17
CA ARG A 76 8.93 22.69 20.71
C ARG A 76 9.22 22.53 22.20
N GLY A 77 10.47 22.81 22.60
CA GLY A 77 10.92 22.65 23.99
C GLY A 77 11.21 21.21 24.40
N ARG A 78 11.27 20.27 23.44
CA ARG A 78 11.75 18.90 23.65
C ARG A 78 13.11 18.75 22.98
N THR A 79 13.98 18.00 23.64
CA THR A 79 15.32 17.64 23.14
C THR A 79 15.31 16.20 22.63
N VAL A 80 15.85 15.96 21.44
CA VAL A 80 15.98 14.63 20.84
C VAL A 80 17.45 14.27 20.72
N VAL A 81 17.88 13.23 21.47
CA VAL A 81 19.26 12.75 21.45
C VAL A 81 19.37 11.50 20.59
N ASN A 82 20.23 11.56 19.57
CA ASN A 82 20.55 10.43 18.70
C ASN A 82 21.76 9.66 19.24
N LEU A 83 21.55 8.43 19.73
CA LEU A 83 22.61 7.56 20.25
C LEU A 83 22.78 6.34 19.33
N PHE A 84 23.91 6.28 18.64
CA PHE A 84 24.31 5.15 17.80
C PHE A 84 25.66 4.62 18.28
N PHE A 85 25.78 3.30 18.45
CA PHE A 85 27.05 2.65 18.80
C PHE A 85 28.01 2.54 17.62
N GLU A 86 27.48 2.67 16.40
CA GLU A 86 28.19 2.62 15.14
C GLU A 86 27.69 3.72 14.22
N ASP A 87 28.53 4.17 13.29
CA ASP A 87 28.18 5.23 12.35
C ASP A 87 27.06 4.79 11.40
N SER A 88 25.95 5.54 11.40
CA SER A 88 24.83 5.32 10.48
C SER A 88 24.36 6.62 9.85
N THR A 89 24.92 6.95 8.69
CA THR A 89 24.64 8.21 7.97
C THR A 89 23.17 8.40 7.64
N ARG A 90 22.53 7.38 7.05
CA ARG A 90 21.12 7.50 6.61
C ARG A 90 20.18 7.66 7.79
N THR A 91 20.37 6.85 8.82
CA THR A 91 19.51 6.89 10.01
C THR A 91 19.71 8.20 10.78
N ARG A 92 20.96 8.61 11.03
CA ARG A 92 21.25 9.87 11.73
C ARG A 92 20.63 11.07 11.03
N ILE A 93 20.82 11.20 9.71
CA ILE A 93 20.27 12.31 8.93
C ILE A 93 18.74 12.33 8.98
N SER A 94 18.09 11.16 8.88
CA SER A 94 16.62 11.08 8.97
C SER A 94 16.09 11.58 10.31
N PHE A 95 16.70 11.17 11.43
CA PHE A 95 16.27 11.61 12.76
C PHE A 95 16.55 13.10 13.00
N GLU A 96 17.73 13.59 12.61
CA GLU A 96 18.06 15.03 12.70
C GLU A 96 17.07 15.89 11.89
N LEU A 97 16.72 15.44 10.68
CA LEU A 97 15.76 16.15 9.83
C LEU A 97 14.36 16.15 10.44
N ALA A 98 13.92 15.02 11.00
CA ALA A 98 12.63 14.90 11.66
C ALA A 98 12.54 15.82 12.89
N ALA A 99 13.56 15.82 13.76
CA ALA A 99 13.63 16.69 14.93
C ALA A 99 13.52 18.18 14.53
N LYS A 100 14.29 18.61 13.53
CA LYS A 100 14.26 19.98 13.00
C LYS A 100 12.89 20.37 12.44
N ARG A 101 12.25 19.47 11.67
CA ARG A 101 10.91 19.70 11.09
C ARG A 101 9.83 19.80 12.16
N LEU A 102 10.02 19.15 13.31
CA LEU A 102 9.09 19.18 14.44
C LEU A 102 9.48 20.21 15.51
N SER A 103 10.47 21.07 15.23
CA SER A 103 10.98 22.11 16.12
C SER A 103 11.51 21.60 17.46
N ALA A 104 12.02 20.37 17.48
CA ALA A 104 12.82 19.85 18.59
C ALA A 104 14.27 20.36 18.49
N ASP A 105 14.94 20.40 19.64
CA ASP A 105 16.37 20.70 19.78
C ASP A 105 17.22 19.41 19.75
#